data_AF-A0A3S4GHH8-F1
#
_entry.id   AF-A0A3S4GHH8-F1
#
_cell.length_a   1.000
_cell.length_b   1.000
_cell.length_c   1.000
_cell.angle_alpha   90.00
_cell.angle_beta   90.00
_cell.angle_gamma   90.00
#
_symmetry.space_group_name_H-M   'P 1'
#
loop_
_entity.id
_entity.type
_entity.pdbx_description
1 polymer ?
#
loop_
_entity_poly.entity_id
_entity_poly.type
_entity_poly.pdbx_seq_one_letter_code
_entity_poly.pdbx_strand_id
1 'polypeptide(L)'
;MLSVTLNGTFLNNLPMNKQGPLEKVWRYLGGDARQERFTIPLAPYLIYGDNQLSMYFNVVPKDDVPCSVLLNNNIKSRITDDSWIDLSKTRHFSLLPNLSYFVGASFPFSRLADYSQTTLLLPADPSETQVATLLNLAARSGNATGTALANNRVVLGMPTGGGDLQSLRERDVLAVTALDQQAFNQSLLADSPYRPVDNVLSVREPDLWQKVQRRAHRRLDFRQPRRRSLLFVEQRLARVHQLSLAVEFHPPGGGGAGQQ
;
A
#
# COMPACT_ATOMS: atom_id res chain seq x y z
N MET A 1 -23.64 -3.17 23.40
CA MET A 1 -22.99 -3.74 22.20
C MET A 1 -21.87 -2.81 21.77
N LEU A 2 -20.83 -3.34 21.12
CA LEU A 2 -19.72 -2.55 20.59
C LEU A 2 -19.80 -2.54 19.06
N SER A 3 -20.08 -1.38 18.48
CA SER A 3 -20.10 -1.20 17.03
C SER A 3 -18.69 -0.89 16.54
N VAL A 4 -18.25 -1.60 15.50
CA VAL A 4 -16.93 -1.43 14.90
C VAL A 4 -17.09 -0.93 13.47
N THR A 5 -16.37 0.14 13.14
CA THR A 5 -16.32 0.72 11.79
C THR A 5 -14.87 0.86 11.33
N LEU A 6 -14.65 0.76 10.02
CA LEU A 6 -13.35 0.98 9.38
C LEU A 6 -13.54 1.95 8.23
N ASN A 7 -12.77 3.05 8.24
CA ASN A 7 -12.87 4.11 7.22
C ASN A 7 -14.31 4.62 7.04
N GLY A 8 -15.05 4.76 8.15
CA GLY A 8 -16.46 5.16 8.15
C GLY A 8 -17.45 4.07 7.69
N THR A 9 -16.97 2.90 7.25
CA THR A 9 -17.83 1.77 6.85
C THR A 9 -18.11 0.87 8.05
N PHE A 10 -19.37 0.55 8.27
CA PHE A 10 -19.78 -0.39 9.32
C PHE A 10 -19.27 -1.81 9.04
N LEU A 11 -18.60 -2.40 10.02
CA LEU A 11 -18.09 -3.78 9.93
C LEU A 11 -18.99 -4.76 10.68
N ASN A 12 -19.17 -4.57 11.98
CA ASN A 12 -19.93 -5.50 12.81
C ASN A 12 -20.37 -4.89 14.15
N ASN A 13 -21.38 -5.51 14.77
CA ASN A 13 -21.81 -5.25 16.14
C ASN A 13 -21.40 -6.42 17.02
N LEU A 14 -20.49 -6.16 17.95
CA LEU A 14 -19.98 -7.18 18.87
C LEU A 14 -20.90 -7.25 20.10
N PRO A 15 -21.55 -8.41 20.35
CA PRO A 15 -22.32 -8.60 21.57
C PRO A 15 -21.37 -8.70 22.77
N MET A 16 -21.80 -8.21 23.92
CA MET A 16 -20.99 -8.20 25.14
C MET A 16 -20.99 -9.56 25.85
N ASN A 17 -21.96 -10.42 25.51
CA ASN A 17 -22.12 -11.76 26.06
C ASN A 17 -22.05 -12.78 24.91
N LYS A 18 -21.45 -13.94 25.19
CA LYS A 18 -21.45 -15.11 24.31
C LYS A 18 -22.89 -15.51 23.99
N GLN A 19 -23.17 -15.72 22.71
CA GLN A 19 -24.48 -16.14 22.22
C GLN A 19 -24.46 -17.64 21.91
N GLY A 20 -25.41 -18.38 22.45
CA GLY A 20 -25.52 -19.82 22.23
C GLY A 20 -26.47 -20.49 23.24
N PRO A 21 -27.11 -21.61 22.87
CA PRO A 21 -27.96 -22.37 23.80
C PRO A 21 -27.15 -22.93 24.97
N LEU A 22 -25.91 -23.38 24.73
CA LEU A 22 -25.00 -23.90 25.75
C LEU A 22 -24.56 -22.80 26.72
N GLU A 23 -24.13 -21.63 26.23
CA GLU A 23 -23.74 -20.51 27.09
C GLU A 23 -24.90 -19.90 27.87
N LYS A 24 -26.14 -20.02 27.37
CA LYS A 24 -27.33 -19.61 28.14
C LYS A 24 -27.54 -20.51 29.36
N VAL A 25 -27.30 -21.82 29.21
CA VAL A 25 -27.32 -22.79 30.32
C VAL A 25 -26.14 -22.54 31.26
N TRP A 26 -24.93 -22.31 30.75
CA TRP A 26 -23.74 -22.00 31.56
C TRP A 26 -23.91 -20.75 32.41
N ARG A 27 -24.54 -19.71 31.84
CA ARG A 27 -24.89 -18.48 32.56
C ARG A 27 -25.93 -18.70 33.65
N TYR A 28 -26.92 -19.57 33.41
CA TYR A 28 -27.91 -19.95 34.42
C TYR A 28 -27.26 -20.71 35.59
N LEU A 29 -26.21 -21.49 35.30
CA LEU A 29 -25.39 -22.20 36.29
C LEU A 29 -24.31 -21.31 36.96
N GLY A 30 -24.33 -19.99 36.73
CA GLY A 30 -23.43 -19.03 37.39
C GLY A 30 -22.04 -18.89 36.77
N GLY A 31 -21.80 -19.47 35.59
CA GLY A 31 -20.54 -19.33 34.86
C GLY A 31 -20.42 -17.99 34.11
N ASP A 32 -19.19 -17.50 33.96
CA ASP A 32 -18.92 -16.30 33.15
C ASP A 32 -19.23 -16.57 31.66
N ALA A 33 -20.05 -15.71 31.07
CA ALA A 33 -20.49 -15.78 29.69
C ALA A 33 -20.11 -14.52 28.90
N ARG A 34 -19.14 -13.73 29.37
CA ARG A 34 -18.64 -12.53 28.66
C ARG A 34 -17.91 -12.90 27.37
N GLN A 35 -18.12 -12.09 26.34
CA GLN A 35 -17.44 -12.21 25.04
C GLN A 35 -16.22 -11.27 25.03
N GLU A 36 -15.02 -11.84 25.08
CA GLU A 36 -13.77 -11.06 25.14
C GLU A 36 -12.95 -11.09 23.83
N ARG A 37 -13.24 -12.04 22.93
CA ARG A 37 -12.52 -12.20 21.66
C ARG A 37 -13.49 -12.25 20.48
N PHE A 38 -13.20 -11.54 19.41
CA PHE A 38 -13.99 -11.63 18.18
C PHE A 38 -13.07 -11.55 16.94
N THR A 39 -13.47 -12.20 15.85
CA THR A 39 -12.73 -12.17 14.58
C THR A 39 -13.63 -11.60 13.50
N ILE A 40 -13.22 -10.46 12.91
CA ILE A 40 -13.95 -9.80 11.83
C ILE A 40 -13.17 -10.01 10.53
N PRO A 41 -13.74 -10.71 9.53
CA PRO A 41 -13.12 -10.76 8.22
C PRO A 41 -13.21 -9.36 7.56
N LEU A 42 -12.07 -8.80 7.15
CA LEU A 42 -12.02 -7.53 6.44
C LEU A 42 -11.96 -7.78 4.93
N ALA A 43 -12.80 -7.07 4.18
CA ALA A 43 -12.76 -7.13 2.73
C ALA A 43 -11.58 -6.28 2.20
N PRO A 44 -10.79 -6.77 1.23
CA PRO A 44 -9.60 -6.07 0.74
C PRO A 44 -9.86 -4.65 0.21
N TYR A 45 -11.06 -4.39 -0.32
CA TYR A 45 -11.42 -3.06 -0.86
C TYR A 45 -11.64 -1.99 0.22
N LEU A 46 -11.72 -2.36 1.50
CA LEU A 46 -11.83 -1.43 2.62
C LEU A 46 -10.47 -0.98 3.14
N ILE A 47 -9.38 -1.63 2.71
CA ILE A 47 -8.02 -1.37 3.19
C ILE A 47 -7.30 -0.44 2.21
N TYR A 48 -6.95 0.74 2.71
CA TYR A 48 -6.18 1.76 1.99
C TYR A 48 -4.81 1.94 2.64
N GLY A 49 -4.04 2.95 2.22
CA GLY A 49 -2.74 3.22 2.80
C GLY A 49 -2.82 3.75 4.24
N ASP A 50 -3.82 4.59 4.52
CA ASP A 50 -4.19 5.02 5.87
C ASP A 50 -5.57 4.45 6.18
N ASN A 51 -5.74 3.87 7.38
CA ASN A 51 -6.99 3.27 7.81
C ASN A 51 -7.33 3.67 9.23
N GLN A 52 -8.55 4.16 9.42
CA GLN A 52 -9.08 4.49 10.72
C GLN A 52 -10.05 3.42 11.20
N LEU A 53 -9.68 2.70 12.26
CA LEU A 53 -10.57 1.81 13.01
C LEU A 53 -11.26 2.60 14.12
N SER A 54 -12.59 2.58 14.15
CA SER A 54 -13.36 3.23 15.21
C SER A 54 -14.26 2.23 15.92
N MET A 55 -14.36 2.38 17.23
CA MET A 55 -15.13 1.50 18.11
C MET A 55 -16.06 2.34 18.97
N TYR A 56 -17.35 2.05 18.93
CA TYR A 56 -18.37 2.79 19.65
C TYR A 56 -19.18 1.88 20.57
N PHE A 57 -19.20 2.20 21.87
CA PHE A 57 -20.02 1.49 22.84
C PHE A 57 -21.43 2.05 22.84
N ASN A 58 -22.39 1.24 22.39
CA ASN A 58 -23.81 1.53 22.53
C ASN A 58 -24.42 0.64 23.62
N VAL A 59 -24.72 1.24 24.77
CA VAL A 59 -25.35 0.56 25.92
C VAL A 59 -26.74 1.17 26.12
N VAL A 60 -27.77 0.41 25.75
CA VAL A 60 -29.17 0.81 25.96
C VAL A 60 -29.69 0.08 27.20
N PRO A 61 -30.11 0.80 28.26
CA PRO A 61 -30.77 0.21 29.41
C PRO A 61 -32.17 -0.30 29.03
N LYS A 62 -32.69 -1.30 29.74
CA LYS A 62 -34.08 -1.76 29.56
C LYS A 62 -35.08 -0.70 30.05
N ASP A 63 -36.30 -0.76 29.52
CA ASP A 63 -37.34 0.24 29.82
C ASP A 63 -37.83 0.22 31.29
N ASP A 64 -37.58 -0.86 32.04
CA ASP A 64 -38.03 -1.09 33.41
C ASP A 64 -36.93 -0.94 34.48
N VAL A 65 -35.75 -0.40 34.12
CA VAL A 65 -34.64 -0.32 35.08
C VAL A 65 -34.79 0.92 35.98
N PRO A 66 -34.77 0.77 37.32
CA PRO A 66 -34.83 1.92 38.23
C PRO A 66 -33.63 2.86 38.01
N CYS A 67 -33.85 4.18 38.11
CA CYS A 67 -32.83 5.22 37.89
C CYS A 67 -31.55 5.03 38.73
N SER A 68 -31.63 4.34 39.87
CA SER A 68 -30.48 3.98 40.72
C SER A 68 -29.48 3.05 40.03
N VAL A 69 -29.90 2.26 39.04
CA VAL A 69 -29.04 1.36 38.26
C VAL A 69 -28.34 2.13 37.12
N LEU A 70 -28.96 3.19 36.59
CA LEU A 70 -28.30 4.09 35.62
C LEU A 70 -27.16 4.90 36.25
N LEU A 71 -27.28 5.20 37.55
CA LEU A 71 -26.24 5.85 38.36
C LEU A 71 -25.19 4.84 38.88
N ASN A 72 -25.35 3.55 38.63
CA ASN A 72 -24.46 2.51 39.11
C ASN A 72 -23.22 2.37 38.20
N ASN A 73 -22.05 2.65 38.76
CA ASN A 73 -20.75 2.58 38.09
C ASN A 73 -20.30 1.15 37.70
N ASN A 74 -21.11 0.11 37.94
CA ASN A 74 -20.76 -1.27 37.61
C ASN A 74 -21.08 -1.67 36.16
N ILE A 75 -21.87 -0.87 35.42
CA ILE A 75 -22.17 -1.11 34.00
C ILE A 75 -21.15 -0.36 33.14
N LYS A 76 -19.91 -0.88 33.10
CA LYS A 76 -18.82 -0.31 32.31
C LYS A 76 -18.37 -1.27 31.22
N SER A 77 -18.26 -0.75 30.01
CA SER A 77 -17.57 -1.41 28.90
C SER A 77 -16.25 -0.68 28.71
N ARG A 78 -15.14 -1.39 28.76
CA ARG A 78 -13.81 -0.80 28.62
C ARG A 78 -12.99 -1.62 27.63
N ILE A 79 -12.23 -0.93 26.79
CA ILE A 79 -11.09 -1.49 26.08
C ILE A 79 -9.90 -1.28 27.01
N THR A 80 -9.31 -2.36 27.48
CA THR A 80 -8.19 -2.36 28.41
C THR A 80 -6.87 -2.25 27.65
N ASP A 81 -5.81 -1.84 28.35
CA ASP A 81 -4.51 -1.55 27.74
C ASP A 81 -3.79 -2.83 27.26
N ASP A 82 -4.24 -4.00 27.70
CA ASP A 82 -3.84 -5.34 27.23
C ASP A 82 -4.65 -5.85 26.03
N SER A 83 -5.59 -5.04 25.51
CA SER A 83 -6.33 -5.38 24.29
C SER A 83 -5.41 -5.31 23.07
N TRP A 84 -5.43 -6.33 22.24
CA TRP A 84 -4.54 -6.45 21.07
C TRP A 84 -5.32 -6.80 19.80
N ILE A 85 -4.80 -6.38 18.66
CA ILE A 85 -5.34 -6.70 17.34
C ILE A 85 -4.42 -7.74 16.69
N ASP A 86 -4.98 -8.91 16.36
CA ASP A 86 -4.25 -9.96 15.65
C ASP A 86 -4.33 -9.77 14.13
N LEU A 87 -3.22 -9.45 13.48
CA LEU A 87 -3.12 -9.43 12.02
C LEU A 87 -2.28 -10.60 11.45
N SER A 88 -1.81 -11.52 12.30
CA SER A 88 -0.85 -12.57 11.91
C SER A 88 -1.37 -13.52 10.82
N LYS A 89 -2.70 -13.72 10.77
CA LYS A 89 -3.37 -14.59 9.78
C LYS A 89 -3.91 -13.85 8.57
N THR A 90 -3.59 -12.56 8.43
CA THR A 90 -3.99 -11.79 7.24
C THR A 90 -3.25 -12.28 6.01
N ARG A 91 -3.93 -12.26 4.85
CA ARG A 91 -3.31 -12.62 3.58
C ARG A 91 -2.58 -11.40 3.03
N HIS A 92 -1.28 -11.55 2.80
CA HIS A 92 -0.45 -10.54 2.17
C HIS A 92 -0.54 -10.67 0.65
N PHE A 93 -1.53 -10.03 0.04
CA PHE A 93 -1.69 -10.05 -1.41
C PHE A 93 -2.22 -8.72 -1.94
N SER A 94 -1.50 -8.16 -2.90
CA SER A 94 -1.89 -6.95 -3.61
C SER A 94 -1.67 -7.17 -5.11
N LEU A 95 -2.66 -6.80 -5.91
CA LEU A 95 -2.51 -6.76 -7.36
C LEU A 95 -1.83 -5.46 -7.75
N LEU A 96 -0.60 -5.58 -8.20
CA LEU A 96 0.17 -4.49 -8.76
C LEU A 96 -0.12 -4.39 -10.28
N PRO A 97 0.32 -3.31 -10.94
CA PRO A 97 0.63 -2.01 -10.35
C PRO A 97 -0.68 -1.35 -9.87
N ASN A 98 -0.61 -0.59 -8.77
CA ASN A 98 -1.76 0.15 -8.26
C ASN A 98 -1.35 1.52 -7.70
N LEU A 99 -1.78 2.58 -8.37
CA LEU A 99 -1.47 3.96 -7.98
C LEU A 99 -2.08 4.35 -6.62
N SER A 100 -3.25 3.83 -6.26
CA SER A 100 -3.88 4.17 -4.99
C SER A 100 -3.04 3.69 -3.80
N TYR A 101 -2.34 2.56 -3.95
CA TYR A 101 -1.44 2.04 -2.93
C TYR A 101 -0.15 2.86 -2.82
N PHE A 102 0.39 3.33 -3.94
CA PHE A 102 1.57 4.21 -3.92
C PHE A 102 1.25 5.59 -3.32
N VAL A 103 0.14 6.20 -3.72
CA VAL A 103 -0.28 7.51 -3.20
C VAL A 103 -0.68 7.41 -1.74
N GLY A 104 -1.39 6.36 -1.34
CA GLY A 104 -1.90 6.20 0.03
C GLY A 104 -0.85 5.73 1.03
N ALA A 105 0.05 4.84 0.62
CA ALA A 105 0.95 4.14 1.56
C ALA A 105 2.40 4.08 1.08
N SER A 106 2.75 4.65 -0.08
CA SER A 106 4.04 4.45 -0.74
C SER A 106 4.37 2.98 -1.04
N PHE A 107 3.35 2.12 -1.06
CA PHE A 107 3.47 0.70 -1.42
C PHE A 107 3.65 0.59 -2.94
N PRO A 108 4.54 -0.28 -3.46
CA PRO A 108 5.20 -1.42 -2.79
C PRO A 108 6.47 -1.07 -1.98
N PHE A 109 7.04 0.12 -2.16
CA PHE A 109 8.34 0.46 -1.60
C PHE A 109 8.38 0.53 -0.07
N SER A 110 7.22 0.82 0.52
CA SER A 110 7.00 0.83 1.98
C SER A 110 6.60 -0.54 2.54
N ARG A 111 6.73 -1.64 1.78
CA ARG A 111 6.47 -3.00 2.28
C ARG A 111 7.24 -3.28 3.56
N LEU A 112 8.47 -2.74 3.66
CA LEU A 112 9.17 -2.55 4.92
C LEU A 112 9.23 -1.05 5.21
N ALA A 113 8.78 -0.67 6.39
CA ALA A 113 8.61 0.73 6.78
C ALA A 113 9.93 1.53 6.73
N ASP A 114 11.06 0.87 6.99
CA ASP A 114 12.41 1.43 6.98
C ASP A 114 13.07 1.48 5.59
N TYR A 115 12.38 1.02 4.54
CA TYR A 115 12.87 0.91 3.16
C TYR A 115 14.10 0.00 2.97
N SER A 116 14.33 -0.94 3.90
CA SER A 116 15.47 -1.88 3.83
C SER A 116 15.53 -2.75 2.57
N GLN A 117 14.40 -2.92 1.87
CA GLN A 117 14.31 -3.64 0.60
C GLN A 117 13.99 -2.73 -0.59
N THR A 118 14.27 -1.43 -0.48
CA THR A 118 14.07 -0.47 -1.57
C THR A 118 15.39 0.24 -1.90
N THR A 119 15.70 0.31 -3.19
CA THR A 119 16.78 1.15 -3.74
C THR A 119 16.16 2.38 -4.40
N LEU A 120 16.61 3.55 -3.97
CA LEU A 120 16.30 4.84 -4.58
C LEU A 120 17.34 5.12 -5.67
N LEU A 121 16.90 5.28 -6.91
CA LEU A 121 17.78 5.44 -8.06
C LEU A 121 17.60 6.84 -8.67
N LEU A 122 18.70 7.55 -8.84
CA LEU A 122 18.77 8.84 -9.50
C LEU A 122 19.76 8.78 -10.69
N PRO A 123 19.70 9.72 -11.62
CA PRO A 123 20.74 9.96 -12.62
C PRO A 123 22.12 10.20 -11.96
N ALA A 124 23.19 10.08 -12.75
CA ALA A 124 24.55 10.29 -12.25
C ALA A 124 24.79 11.74 -11.79
N ASP A 125 24.16 12.69 -12.48
CA ASP A 125 24.13 14.12 -12.15
C ASP A 125 22.66 14.56 -12.03
N PRO A 126 22.05 14.41 -10.83
CA PRO A 126 20.66 14.74 -10.63
C PRO A 126 20.47 16.26 -10.46
N SER A 127 19.38 16.80 -11.01
CA SER A 127 19.01 18.19 -10.77
C SER A 127 18.53 18.40 -9.32
N GLU A 128 18.52 19.66 -8.86
CA GLU A 128 17.92 20.03 -7.58
C GLU A 128 16.46 19.58 -7.48
N THR A 129 15.70 19.65 -8.59
CA THR A 129 14.30 19.20 -8.63
C THR A 129 14.17 17.69 -8.42
N GLN A 130 15.08 16.90 -8.95
CA GLN A 130 15.09 15.44 -8.78
C GLN A 130 15.45 15.04 -7.36
N VAL A 131 16.45 15.70 -6.77
CA VAL A 131 16.82 15.49 -5.36
C VAL A 131 15.66 15.89 -4.44
N ALA A 132 15.06 17.07 -4.68
CA ALA A 132 13.89 17.53 -3.93
C ALA A 132 12.70 16.57 -4.08
N THR A 133 12.44 16.06 -5.29
CA THR A 133 11.38 15.07 -5.54
C THR A 133 11.63 13.79 -4.76
N LEU A 134 12.86 13.27 -4.77
CA LEU A 134 13.21 12.08 -4.00
C LEU A 134 13.01 12.29 -2.49
N LEU A 135 13.47 13.43 -1.96
CA LEU A 135 13.30 13.78 -0.55
C LEU A 135 11.81 13.97 -0.18
N ASN A 136 11.01 14.56 -1.05
CA ASN A 136 9.56 14.69 -0.85
C ASN A 136 8.86 13.32 -0.84
N LEU A 137 9.25 12.41 -1.73
CA LEU A 137 8.75 11.03 -1.73
C LEU A 137 9.15 10.30 -0.44
N ALA A 138 10.39 10.48 0.03
CA ALA A 138 10.88 9.93 1.28
C ALA A 138 10.12 10.48 2.49
N ALA A 139 9.94 11.79 2.58
CA ALA A 139 9.20 12.45 3.66
C ALA A 139 7.74 11.99 3.72
N ARG A 140 7.07 11.90 2.56
CA ARG A 140 5.72 11.37 2.45
C ARG A 140 5.64 9.92 2.92
N SER A 141 6.57 9.08 2.49
CA SER A 141 6.58 7.69 2.92
C SER A 141 6.87 7.55 4.42
N GLY A 142 7.73 8.40 4.98
CA GLY A 142 8.00 8.38 6.41
C GLY A 142 6.76 8.76 7.22
N ASN A 143 6.01 9.75 6.75
CA ASN A 143 4.71 10.11 7.34
C ASN A 143 3.67 8.98 7.23
N ALA A 144 3.61 8.30 6.08
CA ALA A 144 2.66 7.20 5.86
C ALA A 144 2.98 5.96 6.70
N THR A 145 4.26 5.69 6.97
CA THR A 145 4.71 4.50 7.71
C THR A 145 4.97 4.75 9.19
N GLY A 146 5.06 6.02 9.61
CA GLY A 146 5.42 6.41 10.97
C GLY A 146 6.89 6.21 11.32
N THR A 147 7.77 5.92 10.35
CA THR A 147 9.20 5.72 10.58
C THR A 147 10.05 6.39 9.50
N ALA A 148 11.28 6.76 9.84
CA ALA A 148 12.22 7.29 8.85
C ALA A 148 12.73 6.18 7.93
N LEU A 149 13.06 6.54 6.69
CA LEU A 149 13.66 5.63 5.70
C LEU A 149 15.14 5.41 6.04
N ALA A 150 15.41 4.69 7.13
CA ALA A 150 16.76 4.55 7.70
C ALA A 150 17.64 3.51 6.98
N ASN A 151 17.04 2.55 6.26
CA ASN A 151 17.75 1.42 5.66
C ASN A 151 17.67 1.38 4.12
N ASN A 152 17.27 2.50 3.51
CA ASN A 152 17.26 2.63 2.05
C ASN A 152 18.69 2.66 1.48
N ARG A 153 18.82 2.33 0.19
CA ARG A 153 20.05 2.54 -0.59
C ARG A 153 19.81 3.59 -1.65
N VAL A 154 20.64 4.64 -1.70
CA VAL A 154 20.61 5.61 -2.80
C VAL A 154 21.73 5.27 -3.79
N VAL A 155 21.38 5.16 -5.07
CA VAL A 155 22.32 4.91 -6.16
C VAL A 155 22.20 6.05 -7.17
N LEU A 156 23.34 6.58 -7.59
CA LEU A 156 23.44 7.61 -8.61
C LEU A 156 23.99 7.00 -9.90
N GLY A 157 23.30 7.24 -11.01
CA GLY A 157 23.63 6.66 -12.31
C GLY A 157 23.30 5.16 -12.39
N MET A 158 23.49 4.60 -13.58
CA MET A 158 23.31 3.16 -13.80
C MET A 158 24.59 2.40 -13.40
N PRO A 159 24.56 1.55 -12.36
CA PRO A 159 25.74 0.82 -11.95
C PRO A 159 26.09 -0.26 -12.97
N THR A 160 27.35 -0.33 -13.34
CA THR A 160 27.90 -1.34 -14.26
C THR A 160 28.41 -2.59 -13.52
N GLY A 161 28.53 -2.54 -12.19
CA GLY A 161 29.02 -3.64 -11.37
C GLY A 161 28.95 -3.32 -9.86
N GLY A 162 29.54 -4.22 -9.05
CA GLY A 162 29.69 -4.03 -7.61
C GLY A 162 28.40 -4.18 -6.79
N GLY A 163 28.43 -3.69 -5.55
CA GLY A 163 27.34 -3.82 -4.58
C GLY A 163 26.06 -3.06 -4.98
N ASP A 164 26.17 -1.94 -5.71
CA ASP A 164 25.00 -1.19 -6.16
C ASP A 164 24.20 -1.95 -7.23
N LEU A 165 24.89 -2.66 -8.13
CA LEU A 165 24.21 -3.53 -9.09
C LEU A 165 23.52 -4.72 -8.41
N GLN A 166 24.07 -5.24 -7.31
CA GLN A 166 23.38 -6.26 -6.51
C GLN A 166 22.14 -5.69 -5.81
N SER A 167 22.25 -4.49 -5.22
CA SER A 167 21.13 -3.79 -4.59
C SER A 167 19.97 -3.58 -5.57
N LEU A 168 20.25 -3.14 -6.80
CA LEU A 168 19.21 -2.99 -7.83
C LEU A 168 18.54 -4.30 -8.22
N ARG A 169 19.23 -5.45 -8.05
CA ARG A 169 18.67 -6.76 -8.42
C ARG A 169 17.82 -7.40 -7.34
N GLU A 170 18.22 -7.21 -6.08
CA GLU A 170 17.60 -7.89 -4.95
C GLU A 170 16.49 -7.07 -4.29
N ARG A 171 16.41 -5.77 -4.62
CA ARG A 171 15.48 -4.81 -4.00
C ARG A 171 14.51 -4.23 -5.01
N ASP A 172 13.43 -3.67 -4.51
CA ASP A 172 12.52 -2.86 -5.31
C ASP A 172 13.21 -1.54 -5.70
N VAL A 173 13.01 -1.07 -6.93
CA VAL A 173 13.69 0.12 -7.45
C VAL A 173 12.69 1.26 -7.65
N LEU A 174 12.89 2.34 -6.90
CA LEU A 174 12.18 3.61 -7.09
C LEU A 174 13.12 4.59 -7.80
N ALA A 175 12.90 4.77 -9.09
CA ALA A 175 13.70 5.68 -9.91
C ALA A 175 13.02 7.05 -10.05
N VAL A 176 13.77 8.11 -9.81
CA VAL A 176 13.35 9.51 -10.04
C VAL A 176 14.22 10.09 -11.14
N THR A 177 13.61 10.52 -12.24
CA THR A 177 14.31 10.97 -13.44
C THR A 177 13.45 11.93 -14.26
N ALA A 178 14.07 12.68 -15.15
CA ALA A 178 13.40 13.55 -16.11
C ALA A 178 13.34 12.89 -17.49
N LEU A 179 12.34 13.24 -18.31
CA LEU A 179 12.13 12.61 -19.63
C LEU A 179 13.23 12.92 -20.65
N ASP A 180 13.89 14.06 -20.48
CA ASP A 180 15.01 14.53 -21.30
C ASP A 180 16.33 13.78 -21.03
N GLN A 181 16.45 13.06 -19.91
CA GLN A 181 17.59 12.20 -19.58
C GLN A 181 17.53 10.86 -20.33
N GLN A 182 17.55 10.94 -21.65
CA GLN A 182 17.31 9.80 -22.55
C GLN A 182 18.28 8.64 -22.33
N ALA A 183 19.60 8.90 -22.21
CA ALA A 183 20.59 7.83 -22.03
C ALA A 183 20.37 7.02 -20.74
N PHE A 184 20.04 7.71 -19.65
CA PHE A 184 19.72 7.07 -18.37
C PHE A 184 18.40 6.28 -18.47
N ASN A 185 17.34 6.90 -19.00
CA ASN A 185 16.02 6.28 -19.16
C ASN A 185 16.06 5.04 -20.08
N GLN A 186 16.84 5.08 -21.17
CA GLN A 186 17.04 3.95 -22.07
C GLN A 186 17.72 2.78 -21.36
N SER A 187 18.72 3.07 -20.53
CA SER A 187 19.45 2.05 -19.75
C SER A 187 18.57 1.44 -18.66
N LEU A 188 17.83 2.28 -17.92
CA LEU A 188 16.89 1.86 -16.88
C LEU A 188 15.76 0.98 -17.43
N LEU A 189 15.28 1.30 -18.64
CA LEU A 189 14.14 0.65 -19.28
C LEU A 189 14.56 -0.33 -20.39
N ALA A 190 15.82 -0.77 -20.42
CA ALA A 190 16.35 -1.63 -21.47
C ALA A 190 15.58 -2.96 -21.59
N ASP A 191 15.31 -3.60 -20.45
CA ASP A 191 14.60 -4.88 -20.32
C ASP A 191 13.08 -4.72 -20.25
N SER A 192 12.60 -3.52 -20.57
CA SER A 192 11.24 -3.08 -20.30
C SER A 192 10.41 -3.01 -21.60
N PRO A 193 9.11 -3.34 -21.60
CA PRO A 193 8.19 -2.98 -22.67
C PRO A 193 8.08 -1.48 -22.94
N TYR A 194 8.67 -0.60 -22.14
CA TYR A 194 8.67 0.84 -22.36
C TYR A 194 10.00 1.31 -22.93
N ARG A 195 9.94 2.28 -23.83
CA ARG A 195 11.08 2.96 -24.42
C ARG A 195 10.84 4.48 -24.40
N PRO A 196 11.80 5.28 -23.93
CA PRO A 196 11.73 6.73 -24.09
C PRO A 196 11.98 7.09 -25.57
N VAL A 197 11.10 7.89 -26.16
CA VAL A 197 11.17 8.37 -27.55
C VAL A 197 10.71 9.82 -27.53
N ASP A 198 11.54 10.75 -27.97
CA ASP A 198 11.20 12.18 -28.06
C ASP A 198 10.59 12.75 -26.77
N ASN A 199 11.23 12.44 -25.62
CA ASN A 199 10.77 12.81 -24.28
C ASN A 199 9.38 12.27 -23.90
N VAL A 200 8.91 11.21 -24.56
CA VAL A 200 7.67 10.51 -24.23
C VAL A 200 7.98 9.04 -23.96
N LEU A 201 7.30 8.45 -22.97
CA LEU A 201 7.39 7.02 -22.70
C LEU A 201 6.43 6.27 -23.62
N SER A 202 6.97 5.53 -24.60
CA SER A 202 6.18 4.71 -25.52
C SER A 202 6.31 3.21 -25.20
N VAL A 203 5.33 2.41 -25.63
CA VAL A 203 5.34 0.96 -25.42
C VAL A 203 5.87 0.26 -26.67
N ARG A 204 6.76 -0.72 -26.50
CA ARG A 204 7.25 -1.61 -27.56
C ARG A 204 6.08 -2.45 -28.07
N GLU A 205 5.84 -2.42 -29.37
CA GLU A 205 4.89 -3.34 -29.96
C GLU A 205 5.41 -4.77 -29.83
N PRO A 206 4.59 -5.71 -29.32
CA PRO A 206 5.03 -7.08 -29.17
C PRO A 206 5.25 -7.71 -30.54
N ASP A 207 6.41 -8.35 -30.70
CA ASP A 207 6.79 -9.07 -31.90
C ASP A 207 5.79 -10.20 -32.21
N LEU A 208 5.68 -10.63 -33.47
CA LEU A 208 4.79 -11.72 -33.91
C LEU A 208 4.99 -12.99 -33.08
N TRP A 209 6.25 -13.33 -32.75
CA TRP A 209 6.57 -14.45 -31.88
C TRP A 209 6.05 -14.26 -30.44
N GLN A 210 6.19 -13.05 -29.88
CA GLN A 210 5.64 -12.72 -28.56
C GLN A 210 4.10 -12.74 -28.55
N LYS A 211 3.45 -12.35 -29.67
CA LYS A 211 1.99 -12.48 -29.84
C LYS A 211 1.55 -13.96 -29.88
N VAL A 212 2.33 -14.83 -30.53
CA VAL A 212 2.09 -16.28 -30.56
C VAL A 212 2.29 -16.91 -29.18
N GLN A 213 3.39 -16.60 -28.47
CA GLN A 213 3.61 -17.06 -27.09
C GLN A 213 2.50 -16.60 -26.14
N ARG A 214 2.04 -15.35 -26.24
CA ARG A 214 0.91 -14.86 -25.43
C ARG A 214 -0.40 -15.58 -25.75
N ARG A 215 -0.64 -15.99 -27.00
CA ARG A 215 -1.79 -16.80 -27.39
C ARG A 215 -1.69 -18.24 -26.89
N ALA A 216 -0.49 -18.83 -26.88
CA ALA A 216 -0.24 -20.15 -26.33
C ALA A 216 -0.43 -20.17 -24.80
N HIS A 217 0.13 -19.19 -24.07
CA HIS A 217 -0.08 -19.04 -22.64
C HIS A 217 -1.54 -18.73 -22.27
N ARG A 218 -2.26 -17.94 -23.08
CA ARG A 218 -3.71 -17.72 -22.88
C ARG A 218 -4.56 -18.98 -22.96
N ARG A 219 -4.11 -20.04 -23.65
CA ARG A 219 -4.85 -21.32 -23.69
C ARG A 219 -4.58 -22.19 -22.47
N LEU A 220 -3.46 -21.97 -21.78
CA LEU A 220 -3.06 -22.77 -20.63
C LEU A 220 -3.48 -22.13 -19.29
N ASP A 221 -3.88 -20.86 -19.27
CA ASP A 221 -4.20 -20.14 -18.04
C ASP A 221 -5.52 -19.36 -18.16
N PHE A 222 -6.64 -20.06 -17.97
CA PHE A 222 -8.01 -19.55 -18.06
C PHE A 222 -8.45 -18.69 -16.85
N ARG A 223 -7.51 -18.12 -16.08
CA ARG A 223 -7.81 -17.45 -14.80
C ARG A 223 -7.25 -16.02 -14.63
N GLN A 224 -6.99 -15.28 -15.71
CA GLN A 224 -6.62 -13.86 -15.61
C GLN A 224 -7.66 -12.93 -16.27
N PRO A 225 -8.32 -12.04 -15.51
CA PRO A 225 -9.22 -11.04 -16.07
C PRO A 225 -8.44 -9.96 -16.83
N ARG A 226 -9.00 -9.54 -17.97
CA ARG A 226 -8.52 -8.46 -18.83
C ARG A 226 -8.31 -7.17 -18.03
N ARG A 227 -7.08 -6.67 -17.89
CA ARG A 227 -6.81 -5.30 -17.40
C ARG A 227 -6.61 -4.34 -18.57
N ARG A 228 -7.52 -3.37 -18.65
CA ARG A 228 -7.42 -2.14 -19.45
C ARG A 228 -6.34 -1.25 -18.84
N SER A 229 -5.55 -0.65 -19.70
CA SER A 229 -4.32 0.10 -19.43
C SER A 229 -4.58 1.48 -18.81
N LEU A 230 -3.94 1.72 -17.66
CA LEU A 230 -3.61 3.04 -17.09
C LEU A 230 -2.18 2.88 -16.51
N LEU A 231 -1.29 3.76 -16.94
CA LEU A 231 0.15 3.47 -17.07
C LEU A 231 0.92 3.71 -15.76
N PHE A 232 0.90 2.71 -14.89
CA PHE A 232 1.99 2.44 -13.94
C PHE A 232 2.58 1.07 -14.33
N VAL A 233 3.89 0.98 -14.37
CA VAL A 233 4.60 -0.13 -15.01
C VAL A 233 4.96 -1.17 -13.97
N GLU A 234 4.32 -2.34 -14.02
CA GLU A 234 4.83 -3.52 -13.32
C GLU A 234 5.73 -4.30 -14.28
N GLN A 235 6.97 -4.54 -13.85
CA GLN A 235 7.86 -5.44 -14.56
C GLN A 235 8.68 -6.26 -13.59
N ARG A 236 8.57 -7.58 -13.75
CA ARG A 236 9.69 -8.47 -13.51
C ARG A 236 10.73 -8.20 -14.60
N LEU A 237 11.73 -7.37 -14.32
CA LEU A 237 13.01 -7.63 -14.96
C LEU A 237 13.42 -9.03 -14.51
N ALA A 238 14.09 -9.80 -15.36
CA ALA A 238 14.58 -11.14 -15.00
C ALA A 238 15.51 -11.14 -13.76
N ARG A 239 15.87 -9.95 -13.23
CA ARG A 239 16.63 -9.75 -12.01
C ARG A 239 16.17 -8.56 -11.15
N VAL A 240 14.97 -7.97 -11.30
CA VAL A 240 14.47 -6.90 -10.39
C VAL A 240 13.02 -7.21 -10.01
N HIS A 241 12.70 -7.11 -8.72
CA HIS A 241 11.39 -7.48 -8.18
C HIS A 241 10.27 -6.55 -8.66
N GLN A 242 10.49 -5.22 -8.66
CA GLN A 242 9.54 -4.23 -9.17
C GLN A 242 10.23 -2.89 -9.49
N LEU A 243 9.90 -2.28 -10.64
CA LEU A 243 10.41 -0.97 -11.08
C LEU A 243 9.25 0.02 -11.21
N SER A 244 9.27 1.13 -10.47
CA SER A 244 8.35 2.26 -10.71
C SER A 244 9.14 3.50 -11.13
N LEU A 245 8.67 4.15 -12.19
CA LEU A 245 9.24 5.38 -12.74
C LEU A 245 8.40 6.57 -12.28
N ALA A 246 8.96 7.44 -11.45
CA ALA A 246 8.38 8.75 -11.18
C ALA A 246 8.96 9.73 -12.20
N VAL A 247 8.09 10.24 -13.07
CA VAL A 247 8.47 11.14 -14.15
C VAL A 247 7.97 12.54 -13.83
N GLU A 248 8.90 13.50 -13.82
CA GLU A 248 8.58 14.93 -13.71
C GLU A 248 8.04 15.45 -15.06
N PHE A 249 6.94 16.23 -15.00
CA PHE A 249 6.40 16.95 -16.15
C PHE A 249 6.72 18.44 -15.99
N HIS A 250 7.56 18.98 -16.88
CA HIS A 250 7.72 20.42 -17.01
C HIS A 250 6.53 21.01 -17.76
N PRO A 251 5.81 22.02 -17.23
CA PRO A 251 4.90 22.82 -18.05
C PRO A 251 5.73 23.59 -19.10
N PRO A 252 5.21 23.78 -20.33
CA PRO A 252 5.90 24.59 -21.33
C PRO A 252 6.08 26.00 -20.78
N GLY A 253 7.32 26.48 -20.80
CA GLY A 253 7.71 27.77 -20.24
C GLY A 253 6.82 28.90 -20.73
N GLY A 254 6.16 29.59 -19.79
CA GLY A 254 5.47 30.83 -20.06
C GLY A 254 6.49 31.87 -20.50
N GLY A 255 6.45 32.21 -21.80
CA GLY A 255 7.17 33.35 -22.34
C GLY A 255 6.87 34.61 -21.54
N GLY A 256 7.92 35.37 -21.26
CA GLY A 256 7.88 36.56 -20.42
C GLY A 256 6.80 37.56 -20.83
N ALA A 257 6.09 38.06 -19.84
CA ALA A 257 5.42 39.35 -19.92
C ALA A 257 6.21 40.31 -19.02
N GLY A 258 6.70 41.37 -19.67
CA GLY A 258 7.60 42.35 -19.09
C GLY A 258 6.96 43.23 -18.02
N GLN A 259 7.88 43.94 -17.36
CA GLN A 259 7.65 45.09 -16.50
C GLN A 259 6.70 46.12 -17.13
N GLN A 260 5.65 46.50 -16.40
CA GLN A 260 5.31 47.87 -16.02
C GLN A 260 4.15 47.86 -15.02
#